data_AF-A0AAW0XTK8-F1
#
_entry.id   AF-A0AAW0XTK8-F1
#
_cell.length_a   1.000
_cell.length_b   1.000
_cell.length_c   1.000
_cell.angle_alpha   90.00
_cell.angle_beta   90.00
_cell.angle_gamma   90.00
#
_symmetry.space_group_name_H-M   'P 1'
#
loop_
_entity.id
_entity.type
_entity.pdbx_description
1 polymer ?
#
loop_
_entity_poly.entity_id
_entity_poly.type
_entity_poly.pdbx_seq_one_letter_code
_entity_poly.pdbx_strand_id
1 'polypeptide(L)'
;MAGTVCSKSKEAETFPDTLAAFGYQFDKDGKLKNIETGEEFEFVVREGDQNYNQKHYEALGEVLTEEVYKLLETDCKLKRCPVPHDAKDGEPNTFIFMSEDAMTNPDKILVLIHGSGVVRAGQWARRLVINDSLDSGTQIPFIKKAQEEGYGVVVMNTNDNYRVNTKKKRDRIRGSENPENHALYVWDNYIKKCKSKHIALVVHSYGGCVTTALFMRRKEEFIKRVFAVAMTDSVHFISSPATFKELVRVSCNWVCSQRPLDTPVSTQPGDIKRVSSGVTVHEMTSWASIHSIFKFLKQRLDAVLRPEVEVIDSDASVENEVLIDADAGGVTGKDDADGANGKDGDTDGANRKDGDADGANRKDDDTDGASKKVGDAGDANGKTADDSEGQENTVSLASKRHGTKSDHEDPHGEGKSNRPVGGHDISDDEEQSVENKKAKINT
;
A
#
# COMPACT_ATOMS: atom_id res chain seq x y z
N MET A 1 60.85 -11.78 18.31
CA MET A 1 60.21 -11.98 17.00
C MET A 1 58.74 -11.67 17.16
N ALA A 2 58.28 -10.51 16.68
CA ALA A 2 56.86 -10.17 16.68
C ALA A 2 56.28 -10.69 15.35
N GLY A 3 55.40 -11.69 15.43
CA GLY A 3 54.71 -12.24 14.28
C GLY A 3 53.64 -11.28 13.80
N THR A 4 53.82 -10.73 12.62
CA THR A 4 52.80 -10.00 11.87
C THR A 4 51.67 -10.97 11.51
N VAL A 5 50.54 -10.88 12.20
CA VAL A 5 49.29 -11.52 11.76
C VAL A 5 48.80 -10.74 10.56
N CYS A 6 49.04 -11.29 9.37
CA CYS A 6 48.48 -10.79 8.12
C CYS A 6 46.96 -10.96 8.18
N SER A 7 46.23 -9.84 8.26
CA SER A 7 44.78 -9.83 8.14
C SER A 7 44.41 -10.32 6.74
N LYS A 8 43.89 -11.55 6.64
CA LYS A 8 43.26 -12.03 5.41
C LYS A 8 42.10 -11.10 5.08
N SER A 9 42.21 -10.36 3.99
CA SER A 9 41.07 -9.69 3.36
C SER A 9 39.98 -10.73 3.12
N LYS A 10 38.80 -10.58 3.74
CA LYS A 10 37.62 -11.37 3.38
C LYS A 10 37.35 -11.10 1.89
N GLU A 11 37.53 -12.10 1.04
CA GLU A 11 37.03 -12.06 -0.33
C GLU A 11 35.54 -11.74 -0.27
N ALA A 12 35.07 -10.83 -1.12
CA ALA A 12 33.65 -10.51 -1.19
C ALA A 12 32.90 -11.78 -1.60
N GLU A 13 31.92 -12.19 -0.79
CA GLU A 13 31.06 -13.32 -1.10
C GLU A 13 30.30 -13.01 -2.40
N THR A 14 30.50 -13.86 -3.42
CA THR A 14 29.82 -13.76 -4.70
C THR A 14 28.68 -14.77 -4.73
N PHE A 15 27.48 -14.31 -5.10
CA PHE A 15 26.30 -15.15 -5.27
C PHE A 15 25.95 -15.30 -6.76
N PRO A 16 25.26 -16.38 -7.15
CA PRO A 16 24.76 -16.53 -8.51
C PRO A 16 23.79 -15.41 -8.92
N ASP A 17 23.58 -15.25 -10.23
CA ASP A 17 22.71 -14.22 -10.83
C ASP A 17 21.46 -14.79 -11.53
N THR A 18 21.29 -16.11 -11.53
CA THR A 18 20.13 -16.79 -12.11
C THR A 18 19.54 -17.82 -11.15
N LEU A 19 18.22 -18.03 -11.26
CA LEU A 19 17.50 -18.93 -10.35
C LEU A 19 18.02 -20.37 -10.46
N ALA A 20 18.30 -20.80 -11.69
CA ALA A 20 18.87 -22.11 -11.97
C ALA A 20 20.28 -22.29 -11.41
N ALA A 21 21.12 -21.23 -11.41
CA ALA A 21 22.45 -21.29 -10.81
C ALA A 21 22.40 -21.29 -9.27
N PHE A 22 21.33 -20.78 -8.67
CA PHE A 22 21.00 -21.01 -7.26
C PHE A 22 20.46 -22.43 -6.98
N GLY A 23 20.29 -23.26 -8.02
CA GLY A 23 19.78 -24.62 -7.89
C GLY A 23 18.26 -24.70 -7.78
N TYR A 24 17.53 -23.63 -8.12
CA TYR A 24 16.06 -23.59 -7.99
C TYR A 24 15.36 -23.32 -9.32
N GLN A 25 14.11 -23.78 -9.42
CA GLN A 25 13.17 -23.46 -10.49
C GLN A 25 11.75 -23.38 -9.94
N PHE A 26 10.84 -22.72 -10.66
CA PHE A 26 9.42 -22.82 -10.35
C PHE A 26 8.83 -24.07 -11.02
N ASP A 27 8.05 -24.86 -10.27
CA ASP A 27 7.28 -25.95 -10.83
C ASP A 27 6.00 -25.46 -11.54
N LYS A 28 5.22 -26.39 -12.09
CA LYS A 28 3.96 -26.11 -12.79
C LYS A 28 2.89 -25.43 -11.90
N ASP A 29 3.00 -25.59 -10.59
CA ASP A 29 2.08 -25.03 -9.60
C ASP A 29 2.65 -23.70 -9.04
N GLY A 30 3.74 -23.20 -9.63
CA GLY A 30 4.40 -21.95 -9.26
C GLY A 30 5.16 -22.02 -7.95
N LYS A 31 5.49 -23.21 -7.44
CA LYS A 31 6.28 -23.36 -6.21
C LYS A 31 7.77 -23.38 -6.52
N LEU A 32 8.57 -22.71 -5.69
CA LEU A 32 10.03 -22.74 -5.82
C LEU A 32 10.56 -24.10 -5.33
N LYS A 33 11.20 -24.85 -6.22
CA LYS A 33 11.73 -26.20 -5.95
C LYS A 33 13.19 -26.30 -6.34
N ASN A 34 13.95 -27.06 -5.54
CA ASN A 34 15.31 -27.43 -5.90
C ASN A 34 15.30 -28.26 -7.20
N ILE A 35 16.18 -27.94 -8.15
CA ILE A 35 16.24 -28.58 -9.48
C ILE A 35 16.64 -30.05 -9.38
N GLU A 36 17.54 -30.39 -8.46
CA GLU A 36 18.07 -31.74 -8.32
C GLU A 36 17.19 -32.62 -7.43
N THR A 37 16.75 -32.09 -6.27
CA THR A 37 16.02 -32.89 -5.27
C THR A 37 14.50 -32.78 -5.38
N GLY A 38 13.98 -31.70 -6.00
CA GLY A 38 12.55 -31.40 -6.01
C GLY A 38 11.99 -30.91 -4.67
N GLU A 39 12.85 -30.68 -3.67
CA GLU A 39 12.45 -30.21 -2.34
C GLU A 39 12.19 -28.70 -2.32
N GLU A 40 11.58 -28.23 -1.22
CA GLU A 40 11.29 -26.80 -0.99
C GLU A 40 12.57 -26.02 -0.63
N PHE A 41 12.43 -24.68 -0.55
CA PHE A 41 13.54 -23.81 -0.20
C PHE A 41 14.14 -24.13 1.19
N GLU A 42 15.46 -24.27 1.24
CA GLU A 42 16.21 -24.41 2.49
C GLU A 42 16.98 -23.11 2.81
N PHE A 43 16.68 -22.52 3.97
CA PHE A 43 17.36 -21.30 4.42
C PHE A 43 18.79 -21.57 4.91
N VAL A 44 19.02 -22.70 5.58
CA VAL A 44 20.31 -23.03 6.20
C VAL A 44 21.19 -23.76 5.19
N VAL A 45 21.89 -23.00 4.34
CA VAL A 45 22.81 -23.56 3.33
C VAL A 45 24.20 -23.82 3.94
N ARG A 46 24.59 -23.03 4.95
CA ARG A 46 25.80 -23.24 5.76
C ARG A 46 25.45 -23.28 7.23
N GLU A 47 25.60 -24.45 7.84
CA GLU A 47 25.33 -24.65 9.26
C GLU A 47 26.23 -23.74 10.12
N GLY A 48 25.62 -23.04 11.08
CA GLY A 48 26.33 -22.12 11.98
C GLY A 48 26.72 -20.75 11.39
N ASP A 49 26.52 -20.50 10.09
CA ASP A 49 26.85 -19.21 9.44
C ASP A 49 25.58 -18.44 9.06
N GLN A 50 24.92 -17.87 10.08
CA GLN A 50 23.69 -17.10 9.91
C GLN A 50 23.87 -15.90 8.96
N ASN A 51 25.01 -15.23 9.02
CA ASN A 51 25.30 -14.08 8.15
C ASN A 51 25.41 -14.49 6.67
N TYR A 52 26.06 -15.63 6.38
CA TYR A 52 26.08 -16.16 5.01
C TYR A 52 24.67 -16.55 4.53
N ASN A 53 23.92 -17.28 5.36
CA ASN A 53 22.56 -17.73 5.00
C ASN A 53 21.62 -16.55 4.72
N GLN A 54 21.72 -15.48 5.52
CA GLN A 54 20.96 -14.25 5.30
C GLN A 54 21.32 -13.59 3.95
N LYS A 55 22.60 -13.42 3.66
CA LYS A 55 23.06 -12.85 2.37
C LYS A 55 22.68 -13.73 1.18
N HIS A 56 22.72 -15.05 1.34
CA HIS A 56 22.28 -16.00 0.32
C HIS A 56 20.78 -15.85 0.03
N TYR A 57 19.95 -15.75 1.07
CA TYR A 57 18.52 -15.49 0.95
C TYR A 57 18.22 -14.14 0.28
N GLU A 58 18.96 -13.08 0.64
CA GLU A 58 18.84 -11.77 0.00
C GLU A 58 19.20 -11.82 -1.48
N ALA A 59 20.31 -12.45 -1.83
CA ALA A 59 20.76 -12.59 -3.21
C ALA A 59 19.77 -13.42 -4.06
N LEU A 60 19.22 -14.50 -3.51
CA LEU A 60 18.12 -15.25 -4.14
C LEU A 60 16.89 -14.35 -4.36
N GLY A 61 16.55 -13.51 -3.39
CA GLY A 61 15.46 -12.54 -3.49
C GLY A 61 15.61 -11.52 -4.62
N GLU A 62 16.82 -11.09 -4.93
CA GLU A 62 17.10 -10.20 -6.07
C GLU A 62 16.92 -10.94 -7.41
N VAL A 63 17.40 -12.19 -7.51
CA VAL A 63 17.21 -13.03 -8.71
C VAL A 63 15.72 -13.32 -8.96
N LEU A 64 14.96 -13.60 -7.90
CA LEU A 64 13.51 -13.80 -7.99
C LEU A 64 12.78 -12.57 -8.50
N THR A 65 13.26 -11.37 -8.18
CA THR A 65 12.67 -10.13 -8.68
C THR A 65 12.76 -10.05 -10.20
N GLU A 66 13.92 -10.38 -10.78
CA GLU A 66 14.09 -10.43 -12.24
C GLU A 66 13.26 -11.56 -12.88
N GLU A 67 13.11 -12.69 -12.20
CA GLU A 67 12.27 -13.78 -12.70
C GLU A 67 10.78 -13.38 -12.73
N VAL A 68 10.28 -12.71 -11.69
CA VAL A 68 8.92 -12.16 -11.68
C VAL A 68 8.75 -11.13 -12.80
N TYR A 69 9.74 -10.26 -13.05
CA TYR A 69 9.68 -9.33 -14.17
C TYR A 69 9.55 -10.03 -15.52
N LYS A 70 10.32 -11.11 -15.76
CA LYS A 70 10.18 -11.91 -16.99
C LYS A 70 8.77 -12.49 -17.11
N LEU A 71 8.20 -13.01 -16.03
CA LEU A 71 6.83 -13.53 -16.03
C LEU A 71 5.80 -12.43 -16.31
N LEU A 72 5.99 -11.22 -15.80
CA LEU A 72 5.13 -10.08 -16.14
C LEU A 72 5.18 -9.73 -17.64
N GLU A 73 6.35 -9.80 -18.26
CA GLU A 73 6.53 -9.52 -19.68
C GLU A 73 6.00 -10.65 -20.57
N THR A 74 6.28 -11.90 -20.19
CA THR A 74 5.99 -13.09 -21.00
C THR A 74 4.59 -13.62 -20.78
N ASP A 75 4.17 -13.85 -19.54
CA ASP A 75 2.87 -14.45 -19.23
C ASP A 75 1.76 -13.41 -19.16
N CYS A 76 2.04 -12.27 -18.52
CA CYS A 76 1.06 -11.18 -18.37
C CYS A 76 1.09 -10.17 -19.52
N LYS A 77 2.03 -10.30 -20.47
CA LYS A 77 2.15 -9.40 -21.64
C LYS A 77 2.23 -7.92 -21.26
N LEU A 78 2.89 -7.60 -20.16
CA LEU A 78 3.11 -6.22 -19.75
C LEU A 78 4.43 -5.69 -20.31
N LYS A 79 4.50 -4.38 -20.55
CA LYS A 79 5.72 -3.69 -20.96
C LYS A 79 6.23 -2.77 -19.86
N ARG A 80 7.56 -2.64 -19.75
CA ARG A 80 8.21 -1.66 -18.90
C ARG A 80 8.05 -0.25 -19.49
N CYS A 81 7.52 0.67 -18.71
CA CYS A 81 7.41 2.09 -19.05
C CYS A 81 8.32 2.90 -18.12
N PRO A 82 9.26 3.71 -18.65
CA PRO A 82 10.31 4.33 -17.86
C PRO A 82 9.79 5.40 -16.88
N VAL A 83 10.43 5.48 -15.72
CA VAL A 83 10.19 6.52 -14.71
C VAL A 83 11.56 7.10 -14.31
N PRO A 84 11.87 8.35 -14.68
CA PRO A 84 11.03 9.28 -15.44
C PRO A 84 10.84 8.86 -16.92
N HIS A 85 9.70 9.21 -17.52
CA HIS A 85 9.39 8.89 -18.93
C HIS A 85 10.29 9.61 -19.93
N ASP A 86 10.93 10.70 -19.48
CA ASP A 86 11.87 11.55 -20.19
C ASP A 86 13.29 11.43 -19.62
N ALA A 87 13.66 10.26 -19.09
CA ALA A 87 15.00 10.01 -18.55
C ALA A 87 16.09 10.31 -19.59
N LYS A 88 17.12 11.04 -19.16
CA LYS A 88 18.30 11.33 -19.99
C LYS A 88 19.31 10.18 -19.92
N ASP A 89 20.20 10.11 -20.91
CA ASP A 89 21.29 9.13 -20.92
C ASP A 89 22.12 9.19 -19.64
N GLY A 90 22.26 8.06 -18.95
CA GLY A 90 22.99 7.94 -17.69
C GLY A 90 22.27 8.49 -16.45
N GLU A 91 21.05 9.04 -16.59
CA GLU A 91 20.23 9.45 -15.44
C GLU A 91 19.67 8.22 -14.70
N PRO A 92 19.72 8.18 -13.35
CA PRO A 92 19.02 7.16 -12.57
C PRO A 92 17.54 7.11 -12.93
N ASN A 93 17.06 5.92 -13.29
CA ASN A 93 15.67 5.68 -13.69
C ASN A 93 15.19 4.32 -13.17
N THR A 94 13.87 4.19 -13.05
CA THR A 94 13.12 2.96 -12.80
C THR A 94 12.05 2.79 -13.88
N PHE A 95 11.05 1.97 -13.65
CA PHE A 95 9.94 1.70 -14.53
C PHE A 95 8.68 1.31 -13.75
N ILE A 96 7.54 1.38 -14.44
CA ILE A 96 6.31 0.68 -14.10
C ILE A 96 6.03 -0.38 -15.15
N PHE A 97 5.15 -1.33 -14.87
CA PHE A 97 4.59 -2.18 -15.92
C PHE A 97 3.22 -1.70 -16.35
N MET A 98 2.93 -1.81 -17.65
CA MET A 98 1.62 -1.49 -18.22
C MET A 98 1.19 -2.57 -19.20
N SER A 99 -0.11 -2.91 -19.24
CA SER A 99 -0.65 -3.70 -20.35
C SER A 99 -0.64 -2.89 -21.64
N GLU A 100 -0.67 -3.57 -22.79
CA GLU A 100 -0.60 -2.91 -24.10
C GLU A 100 -1.71 -1.85 -24.28
N ASP A 101 -2.90 -2.15 -23.76
CA ASP A 101 -4.08 -1.32 -23.86
C ASP A 101 -4.23 -0.29 -22.72
N ALA A 102 -3.38 -0.27 -21.69
CA ALA A 102 -3.58 0.55 -20.50
C ALA A 102 -3.77 2.05 -20.78
N MET A 103 -3.16 2.59 -21.84
CA MET A 103 -3.32 3.99 -22.26
C MET A 103 -4.59 4.22 -23.09
N THR A 104 -4.99 3.23 -23.89
CA THR A 104 -6.02 3.36 -24.93
C THR A 104 -7.37 2.77 -24.53
N ASN A 105 -7.41 1.92 -23.51
CA ASN A 105 -8.62 1.29 -22.99
C ASN A 105 -9.59 2.40 -22.50
N PRO A 106 -10.79 2.53 -23.10
CA PRO A 106 -11.76 3.56 -22.73
C PRO A 106 -12.58 3.16 -21.49
N ASP A 107 -12.61 1.88 -21.15
CA ASP A 107 -13.54 1.33 -20.18
C ASP A 107 -12.96 1.48 -18.79
N LYS A 108 -11.97 0.67 -18.41
CA LYS A 108 -11.47 0.62 -17.03
C LYS A 108 -10.00 0.24 -16.93
N ILE A 109 -9.33 0.79 -15.92
CA ILE A 109 -7.95 0.44 -15.60
C ILE A 109 -7.79 0.01 -14.13
N LEU A 110 -6.92 -0.97 -13.89
CA LEU A 110 -6.54 -1.43 -12.56
C LEU A 110 -5.10 -1.02 -12.27
N VAL A 111 -4.90 -0.36 -11.13
CA VAL A 111 -3.58 0.05 -10.63
C VAL A 111 -3.21 -0.81 -9.43
N LEU A 112 -2.05 -1.46 -9.48
CA LEU A 112 -1.52 -2.30 -8.41
C LEU A 112 -0.36 -1.61 -7.69
N ILE A 113 -0.42 -1.54 -6.36
CA ILE A 113 0.61 -0.92 -5.50
C ILE A 113 0.97 -1.88 -4.37
N HIS A 114 2.24 -2.29 -4.31
CA HIS A 114 2.74 -3.18 -3.26
C HIS A 114 3.04 -2.43 -1.94
N GLY A 115 3.38 -3.19 -0.90
CA GLY A 115 3.80 -2.65 0.40
C GLY A 115 5.21 -2.08 0.42
N SER A 116 5.72 -1.79 1.62
CA SER A 116 7.11 -1.34 1.84
C SER A 116 8.09 -2.53 1.86
N GLY A 117 9.39 -2.23 1.98
CA GLY A 117 10.45 -3.23 2.09
C GLY A 117 11.13 -3.55 0.76
N VAL A 118 11.62 -4.78 0.65
CA VAL A 118 12.43 -5.24 -0.50
C VAL A 118 11.61 -5.72 -1.70
N VAL A 119 10.28 -5.71 -1.59
CA VAL A 119 9.38 -6.04 -2.71
C VAL A 119 9.47 -4.99 -3.81
N ARG A 120 9.18 -5.42 -5.04
CA ARG A 120 9.17 -4.60 -6.26
C ARG A 120 7.88 -4.85 -7.04
N ALA A 121 7.69 -4.11 -8.14
CA ALA A 121 6.58 -4.34 -9.06
C ALA A 121 6.41 -5.83 -9.40
N GLY A 122 5.17 -6.32 -9.36
CA GLY A 122 4.87 -7.72 -9.53
C GLY A 122 4.80 -8.54 -8.25
N GLN A 123 5.20 -8.00 -7.09
CA GLN A 123 5.31 -8.78 -5.85
C GLN A 123 4.40 -8.24 -4.74
N TRP A 124 3.76 -9.14 -4.00
CA TRP A 124 3.15 -8.84 -2.70
C TRP A 124 4.13 -9.10 -1.57
N ALA A 125 4.84 -10.24 -1.59
CA ALA A 125 5.87 -10.57 -0.61
C ALA A 125 6.86 -11.61 -1.11
N ARG A 126 8.16 -11.28 -0.98
CA ARG A 126 9.28 -12.19 -1.29
C ARG A 126 9.18 -13.51 -0.52
N ARG A 127 8.81 -13.45 0.77
CA ARG A 127 8.68 -14.64 1.63
C ARG A 127 7.69 -15.65 1.07
N LEU A 128 6.57 -15.19 0.51
CA LEU A 128 5.55 -16.06 -0.08
C LEU A 128 5.98 -16.62 -1.44
N VAL A 129 6.66 -15.83 -2.28
CA VAL A 129 7.23 -16.32 -3.53
C VAL A 129 8.19 -17.48 -3.28
N ILE A 130 8.99 -17.40 -2.21
CA ILE A 130 9.98 -18.43 -1.86
C ILE A 130 9.34 -19.65 -1.19
N ASN A 131 8.44 -19.44 -0.22
CA ASN A 131 8.02 -20.51 0.69
C ASN A 131 6.59 -21.02 0.44
N ASP A 132 5.83 -20.39 -0.47
CA ASP A 132 4.47 -20.81 -0.79
C ASP A 132 4.29 -21.01 -2.30
N SER A 133 4.17 -19.93 -3.06
CA SER A 133 3.95 -19.96 -4.51
C SER A 133 4.06 -18.58 -5.15
N LEU A 134 4.24 -18.57 -6.48
CA LEU A 134 4.06 -17.38 -7.31
C LEU A 134 2.67 -16.79 -7.13
N ASP A 135 1.62 -17.61 -7.06
CA ASP A 135 0.25 -17.12 -6.98
C ASP A 135 0.02 -16.28 -5.72
N SER A 136 0.46 -16.77 -4.57
CA SER A 136 0.21 -16.07 -3.32
C SER A 136 1.20 -14.93 -3.05
N GLY A 137 2.42 -15.04 -3.57
CA GLY A 137 3.48 -14.05 -3.37
C GLY A 137 3.54 -12.93 -4.42
N THR A 138 2.88 -13.09 -5.56
CA THR A 138 2.96 -12.13 -6.68
C THR A 138 1.63 -11.47 -7.01
N GLN A 139 1.72 -10.39 -7.78
CA GLN A 139 0.60 -9.67 -8.37
C GLN A 139 0.06 -10.37 -9.64
N ILE A 140 0.71 -11.44 -10.12
CA ILE A 140 0.36 -12.13 -11.38
C ILE A 140 -1.12 -12.56 -11.42
N PRO A 141 -1.69 -13.19 -10.37
CA PRO A 141 -3.10 -13.56 -10.41
C PRO A 141 -4.04 -12.36 -10.50
N PHE A 142 -3.72 -11.25 -9.83
CA PHE A 142 -4.49 -10.00 -9.94
C PHE A 142 -4.42 -9.44 -11.37
N ILE A 143 -3.25 -9.49 -11.99
CA ILE A 143 -3.04 -8.99 -13.36
C ILE A 143 -3.85 -9.83 -14.36
N LYS A 144 -3.73 -11.16 -14.31
CA LYS A 144 -4.46 -12.08 -15.19
C LYS A 144 -5.97 -11.92 -15.02
N LYS A 145 -6.47 -11.91 -13.77
CA LYS A 145 -7.88 -11.68 -13.46
C LYS A 145 -8.39 -10.33 -13.97
N ALA A 146 -7.59 -9.27 -13.85
CA ALA A 146 -7.95 -7.95 -14.37
C ALA A 146 -8.04 -7.93 -15.90
N GLN A 147 -7.09 -8.56 -16.59
CA GLN A 147 -7.09 -8.68 -18.05
C GLN A 147 -8.31 -9.50 -18.53
N GLU A 148 -8.62 -10.62 -17.88
CA GLU A 148 -9.83 -11.41 -18.14
C GLU A 148 -11.12 -10.58 -17.99
N GLU A 149 -11.16 -9.68 -17.00
CA GLU A 149 -12.30 -8.79 -16.78
C GLU A 149 -12.28 -7.52 -17.64
N GLY A 150 -11.31 -7.37 -18.56
CA GLY A 150 -11.23 -6.27 -19.52
C GLY A 150 -10.60 -4.97 -18.99
N TYR A 151 -9.83 -5.05 -17.90
CA TYR A 151 -9.06 -3.91 -17.40
C TYR A 151 -7.75 -3.74 -18.18
N GLY A 152 -7.40 -2.49 -18.52
CA GLY A 152 -6.01 -2.12 -18.70
C GLY A 152 -5.29 -2.16 -17.35
N VAL A 153 -4.03 -2.60 -17.29
CA VAL A 153 -3.32 -2.82 -16.03
C VAL A 153 -2.10 -1.90 -15.92
N VAL A 154 -1.89 -1.32 -14.73
CA VAL A 154 -0.69 -0.58 -14.36
C VAL A 154 -0.15 -1.14 -13.05
N VAL A 155 1.13 -1.50 -13.02
CA VAL A 155 1.81 -2.02 -11.83
C VAL A 155 2.94 -1.07 -11.45
N MET A 156 2.81 -0.42 -10.29
CA MET A 156 3.81 0.54 -9.80
C MET A 156 5.01 -0.17 -9.15
N ASN A 157 6.18 0.48 -9.19
CA ASN A 157 7.42 -0.01 -8.57
C ASN A 157 7.86 0.95 -7.46
N THR A 158 6.99 1.16 -6.47
CA THR A 158 7.10 2.29 -5.55
C THR A 158 8.35 2.27 -4.66
N ASN A 159 8.98 1.11 -4.46
CA ASN A 159 10.18 0.97 -3.63
C ASN A 159 11.49 1.09 -4.42
N ASP A 160 11.45 1.12 -5.76
CA ASP A 160 12.66 1.25 -6.59
C ASP A 160 13.01 2.72 -6.83
N ASN A 161 13.66 3.32 -5.84
CA ASN A 161 13.80 4.79 -5.75
C ASN A 161 15.22 5.33 -5.94
N TYR A 162 16.22 4.47 -6.16
CA TYR A 162 17.61 4.89 -6.34
C TYR A 162 18.42 3.93 -7.21
N ARG A 163 19.55 4.41 -7.72
CA ARG A 163 20.62 3.58 -8.30
C ARG A 163 21.90 3.78 -7.50
N VAL A 164 22.74 2.74 -7.42
CA VAL A 164 24.05 2.84 -6.78
C VAL A 164 25.08 3.22 -7.84
N ASN A 165 25.74 4.36 -7.67
CA ASN A 165 26.74 4.83 -8.62
C ASN A 165 28.13 4.21 -8.38
N THR A 166 29.08 4.54 -9.25
CA THR A 166 30.47 4.06 -9.18
C THR A 166 31.20 4.40 -7.88
N LYS A 167 30.71 5.39 -7.12
CA LYS A 167 31.22 5.79 -5.81
C LYS A 167 30.51 5.11 -4.64
N LYS A 168 29.70 4.06 -4.91
CA LYS A 168 28.85 3.35 -3.94
C LYS A 168 27.86 4.25 -3.21
N LYS A 169 27.47 5.38 -3.81
CA LYS A 169 26.44 6.29 -3.27
C LYS A 169 25.10 6.02 -3.95
N ARG A 170 24.01 6.24 -3.20
CA ARG A 170 22.64 6.13 -3.70
C ARG A 170 22.24 7.44 -4.38
N ASP A 171 22.07 7.39 -5.70
CA ASP A 171 21.51 8.49 -6.48
C ASP A 171 20.00 8.27 -6.59
N ARG A 172 19.22 9.22 -6.05
CA ARG A 172 17.76 9.17 -6.07
C ARG A 172 17.24 9.32 -7.50
N ILE A 173 16.16 8.62 -7.81
CA ILE A 173 15.52 8.69 -9.11
C ILE A 173 14.56 9.88 -9.13
N ARG A 174 14.72 10.78 -10.11
CA ARG A 174 13.88 11.97 -10.26
C ARG A 174 12.40 11.59 -10.39
N GLY A 175 11.56 12.19 -9.56
CA GLY A 175 10.13 11.91 -9.51
C GLY A 175 9.77 10.54 -8.90
N SER A 176 10.77 9.81 -8.39
CA SER A 176 10.60 8.51 -7.73
C SER A 176 11.57 8.42 -6.55
N GLU A 177 11.78 9.50 -5.82
CA GLU A 177 12.76 9.55 -4.72
C GLU A 177 12.30 8.75 -3.49
N ASN A 178 10.98 8.54 -3.38
CA ASN A 178 10.27 7.77 -2.36
C ASN A 178 8.96 7.18 -2.95
N PRO A 179 8.28 6.26 -2.23
CA PRO A 179 7.04 5.63 -2.69
C PRO A 179 5.93 6.58 -3.12
N GLU A 180 5.70 7.64 -2.36
CA GLU A 180 4.66 8.63 -2.65
C GLU A 180 4.98 9.43 -3.90
N ASN A 181 6.23 9.89 -4.06
CA ASN A 181 6.69 10.62 -5.24
C ASN A 181 6.55 9.75 -6.49
N HIS A 182 6.92 8.46 -6.41
CA HIS A 182 6.74 7.52 -7.52
C HIS A 182 5.27 7.46 -7.96
N ALA A 183 4.34 7.27 -7.03
CA ALA A 183 2.92 7.19 -7.36
C ALA A 183 2.37 8.49 -7.95
N LEU A 184 2.80 9.66 -7.45
CA LEU A 184 2.43 10.96 -8.01
C LEU A 184 2.96 11.14 -9.43
N TYR A 185 4.23 10.78 -9.65
CA TYR A 185 4.83 10.87 -10.98
C TYR A 185 4.10 9.96 -11.98
N VAL A 186 3.83 8.71 -11.59
CA VAL A 186 3.09 7.76 -12.41
C VAL A 186 1.68 8.28 -12.69
N TRP A 187 1.02 8.87 -11.69
CA TRP A 187 -0.29 9.47 -11.89
C TRP A 187 -0.26 10.57 -12.94
N ASP A 188 0.64 11.54 -12.79
CA ASP A 188 0.68 12.72 -13.66
C ASP A 188 1.14 12.42 -15.08
N ASN A 189 2.08 11.49 -15.23
CA ASN A 189 2.74 11.24 -16.50
C ASN A 189 2.13 10.09 -17.31
N TYR A 190 1.43 9.17 -16.64
CA TYR A 190 0.80 8.01 -17.26
C TYR A 190 -0.72 7.98 -17.03
N ILE A 191 -1.17 7.75 -15.79
CA ILE A 191 -2.59 7.47 -15.49
C ILE A 191 -3.51 8.63 -15.90
N LYS A 192 -3.10 9.88 -15.63
CA LYS A 192 -3.85 11.07 -16.01
C LYS A 192 -4.13 11.12 -17.52
N LYS A 193 -3.21 10.60 -18.34
CA LYS A 193 -3.28 10.57 -19.79
C LYS A 193 -4.01 9.34 -20.35
N CYS A 194 -4.32 8.33 -19.53
CA CYS A 194 -5.13 7.18 -19.96
C CYS A 194 -6.54 7.63 -20.40
N LYS A 195 -7.10 6.97 -21.42
CA LYS A 195 -8.43 7.27 -21.96
C LYS A 195 -9.55 6.98 -20.95
N SER A 196 -9.46 5.87 -20.22
CA SER A 196 -10.49 5.44 -19.26
C SER A 196 -10.75 6.46 -18.15
N LYS A 197 -12.02 6.64 -17.80
CA LYS A 197 -12.46 7.42 -16.63
C LYS A 197 -12.79 6.54 -15.42
N HIS A 198 -12.64 5.23 -15.51
CA HIS A 198 -12.94 4.30 -14.43
C HIS A 198 -11.67 3.60 -13.95
N ILE A 199 -11.13 4.06 -12.84
CA ILE A 199 -9.88 3.61 -12.26
C ILE A 199 -10.18 2.86 -10.96
N ALA A 200 -9.65 1.64 -10.83
CA ALA A 200 -9.59 0.91 -9.58
C ALA A 200 -8.15 0.81 -9.08
N LEU A 201 -7.97 0.85 -7.76
CA LEU A 201 -6.68 0.57 -7.11
C LEU A 201 -6.80 -0.69 -6.27
N VAL A 202 -5.79 -1.57 -6.32
CA VAL A 202 -5.57 -2.63 -5.32
C VAL A 202 -4.22 -2.40 -4.69
N VAL A 203 -4.21 -2.21 -3.37
CA VAL A 203 -3.03 -1.76 -2.64
C VAL A 203 -2.79 -2.57 -1.38
N HIS A 204 -1.54 -2.94 -1.13
CA HIS A 204 -1.16 -3.74 0.03
C HIS A 204 -0.37 -2.92 1.06
N SER A 205 -0.65 -3.12 2.35
CA SER A 205 0.18 -2.59 3.44
C SER A 205 0.44 -1.08 3.31
N TYR A 206 1.70 -0.66 3.25
CA TYR A 206 2.13 0.74 3.03
C TYR A 206 1.62 1.37 1.73
N GLY A 207 1.15 0.58 0.76
CA GLY A 207 0.43 1.09 -0.40
C GLY A 207 -0.80 1.93 -0.03
N GLY A 208 -1.34 1.78 1.19
CA GLY A 208 -2.32 2.69 1.77
C GLY A 208 -1.83 4.12 1.94
N CYS A 209 -0.68 4.31 2.59
CA CYS A 209 -0.02 5.62 2.72
C CYS A 209 0.27 6.26 1.35
N VAL A 210 0.74 5.45 0.40
CA VAL A 210 0.93 5.90 -0.98
C VAL A 210 -0.39 6.40 -1.60
N THR A 211 -1.48 5.66 -1.36
CA THR A 211 -2.81 6.00 -1.88
C THR A 211 -3.40 7.25 -1.21
N THR A 212 -3.25 7.41 0.11
CA THR A 212 -3.72 8.62 0.80
C THR A 212 -2.93 9.84 0.37
N ALA A 213 -1.62 9.72 0.16
CA ALA A 213 -0.78 10.78 -0.39
C ALA A 213 -1.19 11.16 -1.82
N LEU A 214 -1.49 10.17 -2.67
CA LEU A 214 -2.00 10.38 -4.01
C LEU A 214 -3.36 11.09 -4.00
N PHE A 215 -4.30 10.61 -3.19
CA PHE A 215 -5.61 11.22 -3.01
C PHE A 215 -5.49 12.68 -2.56
N MET A 216 -4.65 12.98 -1.57
CA MET A 216 -4.48 14.35 -1.06
C MET A 216 -3.94 15.31 -2.10
N ARG A 217 -2.95 14.87 -2.90
CA ARG A 217 -2.24 15.74 -3.84
C ARG A 217 -2.90 15.82 -5.21
N ARG A 218 -3.77 14.87 -5.57
CA ARG A 218 -4.48 14.81 -6.86
C ARG A 218 -5.99 14.66 -6.69
N LYS A 219 -6.53 15.22 -5.60
CA LYS A 219 -7.90 15.02 -5.10
C LYS A 219 -8.98 15.15 -6.16
N GLU A 220 -9.00 16.24 -6.93
CA GLU A 220 -10.05 16.48 -7.91
C GLU A 220 -10.11 15.40 -8.99
N GLU A 221 -8.96 15.06 -9.58
CA GLU A 221 -8.88 14.01 -10.61
C GLU A 221 -9.14 12.62 -10.03
N PHE A 222 -8.65 12.37 -8.81
CA PHE A 222 -8.87 11.12 -8.10
C PHE A 222 -10.37 10.88 -7.87
N ILE A 223 -11.09 11.87 -7.30
CA ILE A 223 -12.53 11.76 -7.04
C ILE A 223 -13.32 11.53 -8.33
N LYS A 224 -12.94 12.19 -9.42
CA LYS A 224 -13.63 12.06 -10.71
C LYS A 224 -13.47 10.68 -11.35
N ARG A 225 -12.34 10.01 -11.13
CA ARG A 225 -11.94 8.83 -11.93
C ARG A 225 -11.83 7.54 -11.14
N VAL A 226 -11.54 7.61 -9.84
CA VAL A 226 -11.35 6.42 -9.02
C VAL A 226 -12.68 5.97 -8.45
N PHE A 227 -13.17 4.81 -8.90
CA PHE A 227 -14.44 4.25 -8.45
C PHE A 227 -14.29 3.25 -7.30
N ALA A 228 -13.09 2.70 -7.10
CA ALA A 228 -12.83 1.71 -6.05
C ALA A 228 -11.36 1.70 -5.61
N VAL A 229 -11.14 1.52 -4.31
CA VAL A 229 -9.83 1.25 -3.72
C VAL A 229 -9.95 0.03 -2.80
N ALA A 230 -9.39 -1.10 -3.23
CA ALA A 230 -9.29 -2.29 -2.41
C ALA A 230 -7.93 -2.30 -1.69
N MET A 231 -7.97 -2.33 -0.36
CA MET A 231 -6.79 -2.34 0.49
C MET A 231 -6.62 -3.71 1.13
N THR A 232 -5.38 -4.21 1.25
CA THR A 232 -5.10 -5.49 1.90
C THR A 232 -4.11 -5.25 3.04
N ASP A 233 -4.60 -5.50 4.25
CA ASP A 233 -3.95 -5.23 5.54
C ASP A 233 -3.19 -3.91 5.58
N SER A 234 -3.85 -2.86 5.10
CA SER A 234 -3.18 -1.60 4.82
C SER A 234 -2.78 -0.82 6.07
N VAL A 235 -1.61 -0.18 5.99
CA VAL A 235 -1.20 0.93 6.84
C VAL A 235 -1.57 2.23 6.15
N HIS A 236 -2.37 3.05 6.81
CA HIS A 236 -2.74 4.39 6.34
C HIS A 236 -3.16 5.28 7.50
N PHE A 237 -3.19 6.58 7.25
CA PHE A 237 -3.66 7.58 8.21
C PHE A 237 -4.72 8.47 7.58
N ILE A 238 -5.92 8.46 8.17
CA ILE A 238 -7.01 9.37 7.82
C ILE A 238 -7.01 10.53 8.81
N SER A 239 -6.31 11.61 8.46
CA SER A 239 -6.14 12.75 9.36
C SER A 239 -7.43 13.56 9.59
N SER A 240 -8.36 13.52 8.64
CA SER A 240 -9.63 14.23 8.73
C SER A 240 -10.71 13.48 7.95
N PRO A 241 -11.75 12.95 8.63
CA PRO A 241 -12.85 12.25 7.97
C PRO A 241 -13.54 13.09 6.88
N ALA A 242 -13.67 14.41 7.08
CA ALA A 242 -14.26 15.30 6.08
C ALA A 242 -13.38 15.40 4.82
N THR A 243 -12.07 15.51 4.98
CA THR A 243 -11.13 15.63 3.86
C THR A 243 -11.08 14.34 3.02
N PHE A 244 -11.13 13.18 3.67
CA PHE A 244 -11.00 11.85 3.06
C PHE A 244 -12.32 11.16 2.76
N LYS A 245 -13.47 11.81 2.99
CA LYS A 245 -14.81 11.24 2.82
C LYS A 245 -14.97 10.48 1.50
N GLU A 246 -14.52 11.05 0.39
CA GLU A 246 -14.63 10.41 -0.92
C GLU A 246 -13.71 9.18 -1.07
N LEU A 247 -12.50 9.22 -0.52
CA LEU A 247 -11.63 8.05 -0.48
C LEU A 247 -12.29 6.94 0.35
N VAL A 248 -12.75 7.27 1.56
CA VAL A 248 -13.42 6.33 2.47
C VAL A 248 -14.64 5.70 1.80
N ARG A 249 -15.46 6.49 1.09
CA ARG A 249 -16.67 6.04 0.40
C ARG A 249 -16.39 4.95 -0.64
N VAL A 250 -15.28 5.05 -1.37
CA VAL A 250 -14.91 4.10 -2.45
C VAL A 250 -13.97 2.99 -1.98
N SER A 251 -13.58 2.97 -0.71
CA SER A 251 -12.56 2.05 -0.20
C SER A 251 -13.11 0.90 0.64
N CYS A 252 -12.37 -0.21 0.69
CA CYS A 252 -12.54 -1.26 1.69
C CYS A 252 -11.17 -1.91 2.00
N ASN A 253 -10.93 -2.26 3.26
CA ASN A 253 -9.68 -2.87 3.72
C ASN A 253 -9.90 -4.30 4.24
N TRP A 254 -9.31 -5.29 3.57
CA TRP A 254 -9.28 -6.70 3.99
C TRP A 254 -8.10 -6.91 4.93
N VAL A 255 -8.37 -6.97 6.22
CA VAL A 255 -7.34 -6.99 7.27
C VAL A 255 -7.10 -8.38 7.83
N CYS A 256 -5.95 -8.57 8.48
CA CYS A 256 -5.65 -9.80 9.21
C CYS A 256 -6.72 -10.10 10.27
N SER A 257 -7.40 -11.23 10.14
CA SER A 257 -8.39 -11.71 11.09
C SER A 257 -8.70 -13.19 10.83
N GLN A 258 -8.86 -13.97 11.91
CA GLN A 258 -9.25 -15.39 11.82
C GLN A 258 -10.74 -15.60 11.49
N ARG A 259 -11.54 -14.53 11.48
CA ARG A 259 -12.97 -14.65 11.17
C ARG A 259 -13.15 -14.96 9.68
N PRO A 260 -14.27 -15.57 9.26
CA PRO A 260 -14.53 -15.85 7.86
C PRO A 260 -14.33 -14.61 6.97
N LEU A 261 -13.83 -14.82 5.75
CA LEU A 261 -13.65 -13.77 4.74
C LEU A 261 -14.90 -12.88 4.66
N ASP A 262 -14.69 -11.57 4.51
CA ASP A 262 -15.71 -10.52 4.42
C ASP A 262 -16.47 -10.19 5.72
N THR A 263 -16.17 -10.87 6.84
CA THR A 263 -16.79 -10.53 8.12
C THR A 263 -16.38 -9.11 8.58
N PRO A 264 -17.31 -8.18 8.85
CA PRO A 264 -17.00 -6.80 9.25
C PRO A 264 -16.14 -6.71 10.50
N VAL A 265 -14.97 -6.05 10.43
CA VAL A 265 -14.03 -5.83 11.55
C VAL A 265 -14.25 -4.45 12.14
N SER A 266 -14.06 -4.30 13.45
CA SER A 266 -14.15 -3.00 14.12
C SER A 266 -13.28 -1.95 13.40
N THR A 267 -13.91 -0.83 13.07
CA THR A 267 -13.33 0.26 12.29
C THR A 267 -13.49 1.56 13.08
N GLN A 268 -12.44 2.37 13.16
CA GLN A 268 -12.53 3.66 13.84
C GLN A 268 -13.51 4.59 13.13
N PRO A 269 -14.26 5.44 13.84
CA PRO A 269 -15.16 6.39 13.20
C PRO A 269 -14.44 7.28 12.18
N GLY A 270 -14.95 7.33 10.95
CA GLY A 270 -14.38 8.13 9.87
C GLY A 270 -13.24 7.45 9.10
N ASP A 271 -12.87 6.22 9.46
CA ASP A 271 -11.85 5.44 8.77
C ASP A 271 -12.45 4.51 7.69
N ILE A 272 -11.58 3.88 6.89
CA ILE A 272 -11.96 2.97 5.81
C ILE A 272 -12.57 1.70 6.38
N LYS A 273 -13.74 1.29 5.86
CA LYS A 273 -14.43 0.05 6.26
C LYS A 273 -13.48 -1.15 6.21
N ARG A 274 -13.39 -1.88 7.32
CA ARG A 274 -12.57 -3.09 7.45
C ARG A 274 -13.40 -4.35 7.41
N VAL A 275 -12.92 -5.36 6.70
CA VAL A 275 -13.46 -6.72 6.68
C VAL A 275 -12.36 -7.74 6.88
N SER A 276 -12.70 -8.92 7.37
CA SER A 276 -11.73 -10.01 7.54
C SER A 276 -11.22 -10.51 6.20
N SER A 277 -9.92 -10.76 6.10
CA SER A 277 -9.30 -11.52 5.00
C SER A 277 -9.38 -13.03 5.18
N GLY A 278 -9.80 -13.53 6.35
CA GLY A 278 -9.82 -14.96 6.67
C GLY A 278 -8.46 -15.55 7.07
N VAL A 279 -7.39 -14.73 7.09
CA VAL A 279 -6.03 -15.14 7.43
C VAL A 279 -5.42 -14.20 8.46
N THR A 280 -4.41 -14.66 9.20
CA THR A 280 -3.66 -13.86 10.18
C THR A 280 -2.28 -13.46 9.69
N VAL A 281 -1.89 -13.90 8.50
CA VAL A 281 -0.58 -13.63 7.92
C VAL A 281 -0.72 -12.40 7.03
N HIS A 282 -0.02 -11.32 7.41
CA HIS A 282 -0.07 -10.00 6.76
C HIS A 282 0.02 -10.10 5.24
N GLU A 283 1.07 -10.76 4.77
CA GLU A 283 1.39 -10.85 3.34
C GLU A 283 0.35 -11.68 2.56
N MET A 284 -0.42 -12.52 3.27
CA MET A 284 -1.38 -13.45 2.68
C MET A 284 -2.75 -12.82 2.42
N THR A 285 -3.00 -11.65 3.00
CA THR A 285 -4.30 -10.97 2.87
C THR A 285 -4.68 -10.67 1.42
N SER A 286 -3.71 -10.35 0.55
CA SER A 286 -3.97 -10.10 -0.87
C SER A 286 -4.47 -11.33 -1.60
N TRP A 287 -3.74 -12.45 -1.50
CA TRP A 287 -4.13 -13.70 -2.14
C TRP A 287 -5.45 -14.25 -1.58
N ALA A 288 -5.59 -14.30 -0.25
CA ALA A 288 -6.79 -14.80 0.41
C ALA A 288 -8.06 -14.01 0.05
N SER A 289 -7.92 -12.73 -0.27
CA SER A 289 -9.05 -11.84 -0.53
C SER A 289 -9.33 -11.60 -2.02
N ILE A 290 -8.54 -12.18 -2.95
CA ILE A 290 -8.61 -11.84 -4.39
C ILE A 290 -10.03 -11.94 -4.97
N HIS A 291 -10.75 -13.03 -4.69
CA HIS A 291 -12.12 -13.20 -5.20
C HIS A 291 -13.10 -12.17 -4.64
N SER A 292 -12.99 -11.85 -3.35
CA SER A 292 -13.84 -10.83 -2.73
C SER A 292 -13.51 -9.42 -3.26
N ILE A 293 -12.22 -9.14 -3.46
CA ILE A 293 -11.76 -7.88 -4.03
C ILE A 293 -12.36 -7.67 -5.42
N PHE A 294 -12.24 -8.64 -6.33
CA PHE A 294 -12.80 -8.48 -7.68
C PHE A 294 -14.33 -8.39 -7.68
N LYS A 295 -15.01 -9.11 -6.78
CA LYS A 295 -16.46 -8.93 -6.55
C LYS A 295 -16.78 -7.50 -6.12
N PHE A 296 -16.02 -6.94 -5.17
CA PHE A 296 -16.16 -5.55 -4.73
C PHE A 296 -15.90 -4.56 -5.86
N LEU A 297 -14.83 -4.74 -6.65
CA LEU A 297 -14.52 -3.88 -7.78
C LEU A 297 -15.67 -3.86 -8.80
N LYS A 298 -16.21 -5.03 -9.16
CA LYS A 298 -17.35 -5.14 -10.06
C LYS A 298 -18.58 -4.41 -9.52
N GLN A 299 -18.94 -4.65 -8.26
CA GLN A 299 -20.10 -3.99 -7.63
C GLN A 299 -19.95 -2.46 -7.60
N ARG A 300 -18.74 -1.95 -7.33
CA ARG A 300 -18.47 -0.51 -7.34
C ARG A 300 -18.56 0.10 -8.74
N LEU A 301 -18.05 -0.61 -9.75
CA LEU A 301 -18.17 -0.15 -11.12
C LEU A 301 -19.63 -0.14 -11.58
N ASP A 302 -20.39 -1.21 -11.29
CA ASP A 302 -21.81 -1.31 -11.63
C ASP A 302 -22.61 -0.15 -11.02
N ALA A 303 -22.33 0.20 -9.76
CA ALA A 303 -22.97 1.34 -9.08
C ALA A 303 -22.61 2.70 -9.72
N VAL A 304 -21.41 2.85 -10.29
CA VAL A 304 -21.02 4.07 -11.02
C VAL A 304 -21.68 4.14 -12.39
N LEU A 305 -21.83 3.01 -13.09
CA LEU A 305 -22.43 2.96 -14.42
C LEU A 305 -23.96 2.95 -14.40
N ARG A 306 -24.58 2.55 -13.29
CA ARG A 306 -26.03 2.45 -13.11
C ARG A 306 -26.46 3.09 -11.79
N PRO A 307 -26.35 4.42 -11.66
CA PRO A 307 -26.72 5.13 -10.42
C PRO A 307 -28.23 5.05 -10.09
N GLU A 308 -29.09 4.69 -11.06
CA GLU A 308 -30.56 4.71 -10.94
C GLU A 308 -31.19 3.32 -11.14
N VAL A 309 -31.00 2.41 -10.19
CA VAL A 309 -32.04 1.40 -9.89
C VAL A 309 -32.53 1.68 -8.48
N GLU A 310 -33.16 2.83 -8.30
CA GLU A 310 -34.11 3.01 -7.21
C GLU A 310 -35.31 2.12 -7.50
N VAL A 311 -35.64 1.26 -6.53
CA VAL A 311 -36.86 0.48 -6.52
C VAL A 311 -38.03 1.48 -6.53
N ILE A 312 -38.80 1.51 -7.62
CA ILE A 312 -40.12 2.12 -7.60
C ILE A 312 -40.93 1.27 -6.62
N ASP A 313 -41.21 1.82 -5.44
CA ASP A 313 -42.21 1.28 -4.51
C ASP A 313 -43.53 1.14 -5.28
N SER A 314 -43.90 -0.10 -5.62
CA SER A 314 -45.20 -0.44 -6.18
C SER A 314 -46.20 -0.80 -5.08
N ASP A 315 -46.20 -0.07 -3.97
CA ASP A 315 -47.20 -0.27 -2.91
C ASP A 315 -47.63 1.07 -2.29
N ALA A 316 -48.25 1.89 -3.13
CA ALA A 316 -49.08 3.01 -2.69
C ALA A 316 -50.21 3.23 -3.72
N SER A 317 -51.30 2.47 -3.60
CA SER A 317 -52.68 2.94 -3.85
C SER A 317 -53.68 1.78 -3.87
N VAL A 318 -54.30 1.49 -2.71
CA VAL A 318 -55.76 1.29 -2.66
C VAL A 318 -56.25 1.80 -1.31
N GLU A 319 -56.82 3.01 -1.27
CA GLU A 319 -57.72 3.42 -0.20
C GLU A 319 -59.19 3.20 -0.63
N ASN A 320 -59.98 2.79 0.37
CA ASN A 320 -61.43 2.92 0.54
C ASN A 320 -62.39 2.10 -0.33
N GLU A 321 -63.07 1.15 0.33
CA GLU A 321 -64.53 1.22 0.46
C GLU A 321 -64.98 0.65 1.82
N VAL A 322 -65.74 1.45 2.57
CA VAL A 322 -66.50 1.05 3.76
C VAL A 322 -67.95 0.85 3.33
N LEU A 323 -68.53 -0.32 3.62
CA LEU A 323 -69.98 -0.50 3.74
C LEU A 323 -70.30 -1.41 4.94
N ILE A 324 -71.38 -1.03 5.62
CA ILE A 324 -71.91 -1.47 6.91
C ILE A 324 -73.08 -2.43 6.63
N ASP A 325 -73.22 -3.57 7.33
CA ASP A 325 -74.27 -3.84 8.34
C ASP A 325 -74.51 -5.33 8.68
N ALA A 326 -74.81 -5.55 9.98
CA ALA A 326 -75.64 -6.56 10.68
C ALA A 326 -75.59 -8.07 10.24
N ASP A 327 -75.54 -9.10 11.09
CA ASP A 327 -76.38 -9.40 12.27
C ASP A 327 -75.99 -10.79 12.87
N ALA A 328 -76.39 -10.99 14.13
CA ALA A 328 -76.76 -12.22 14.84
C ALA A 328 -75.79 -13.40 15.09
N GLY A 329 -75.50 -13.63 16.38
CA GLY A 329 -75.97 -14.86 17.03
C GLY A 329 -75.00 -15.67 17.90
N GLY A 330 -75.27 -15.72 19.22
CA GLY A 330 -75.07 -16.89 20.11
C GLY A 330 -73.68 -17.03 20.77
N VAL A 331 -73.45 -16.70 22.05
CA VAL A 331 -73.92 -17.28 23.34
C VAL A 331 -73.12 -18.49 23.85
N THR A 332 -72.76 -18.41 25.14
CA THR A 332 -72.15 -19.38 26.10
C THR A 332 -70.63 -19.55 26.02
N GLY A 333 -69.85 -19.63 27.11
CA GLY A 333 -70.05 -19.65 28.57
C GLY A 333 -68.63 -19.76 29.18
N LYS A 334 -68.25 -18.89 30.10
CA LYS A 334 -68.22 -19.09 31.56
C LYS A 334 -67.12 -20.04 32.11
N ASP A 335 -66.35 -19.44 33.01
CA ASP A 335 -65.90 -19.93 34.32
C ASP A 335 -64.52 -20.64 34.44
N ASP A 336 -63.63 -19.89 35.09
CA ASP A 336 -62.98 -20.18 36.38
C ASP A 336 -61.78 -21.16 36.50
N ALA A 337 -60.65 -20.52 36.81
CA ALA A 337 -59.90 -20.63 38.07
C ALA A 337 -59.10 -21.90 38.45
N ASP A 338 -57.89 -21.57 38.93
CA ASP A 338 -57.10 -22.18 40.01
C ASP A 338 -56.37 -23.52 39.81
N GLY A 339 -55.04 -23.43 39.96
CA GLY A 339 -54.45 -23.92 41.21
C GLY A 339 -53.46 -25.08 41.14
N ALA A 340 -52.17 -24.73 41.30
CA ALA A 340 -51.06 -25.52 41.90
C ALA A 340 -50.63 -26.82 41.15
N ASN A 341 -49.40 -27.33 41.23
CA ASN A 341 -48.37 -27.28 42.27
C ASN A 341 -47.05 -27.88 41.72
N GLY A 342 -45.92 -27.58 42.37
CA GLY A 342 -44.67 -28.37 42.35
C GLY A 342 -43.53 -27.76 41.52
N LYS A 343 -42.56 -27.05 42.12
CA LYS A 343 -41.35 -27.58 42.81
C LYS A 343 -40.43 -28.30 41.81
N ASP A 344 -39.17 -27.94 41.59
CA ASP A 344 -38.08 -27.53 42.49
C ASP A 344 -37.27 -26.38 41.84
N GLY A 345 -36.53 -25.51 42.51
CA GLY A 345 -35.90 -25.60 43.82
C GLY A 345 -34.47 -25.07 43.67
N ASP A 346 -34.21 -23.95 44.35
CA ASP A 346 -32.91 -23.43 44.80
C ASP A 346 -31.85 -22.93 43.80
N THR A 347 -31.10 -21.88 44.10
CA THR A 347 -31.26 -20.59 44.83
C THR A 347 -29.89 -19.92 44.76
N ASP A 348 -29.93 -18.60 44.89
CA ASP A 348 -28.88 -17.73 45.44
C ASP A 348 -27.56 -17.59 44.65
N GLY A 349 -27.01 -16.39 44.51
CA GLY A 349 -27.32 -15.17 45.22
C GLY A 349 -26.08 -14.28 45.21
N ALA A 350 -26.26 -13.13 44.57
CA ALA A 350 -25.58 -11.86 44.73
C ALA A 350 -24.25 -11.74 45.52
N ASN A 351 -23.38 -10.94 44.89
CA ASN A 351 -22.76 -9.71 45.40
C ASN A 351 -21.26 -9.72 45.82
N ARG A 352 -20.53 -8.89 45.05
CA ARG A 352 -19.53 -7.87 45.43
C ARG A 352 -18.12 -8.28 45.89
N LYS A 353 -17.19 -7.71 45.11
CA LYS A 353 -15.96 -6.98 45.48
C LYS A 353 -14.90 -7.74 46.28
N ASP A 354 -13.71 -7.90 45.71
CA ASP A 354 -12.60 -6.95 45.85
C ASP A 354 -11.50 -7.29 44.83
N GLY A 355 -10.63 -6.32 44.58
CA GLY A 355 -9.73 -6.26 43.42
C GLY A 355 -8.41 -7.02 43.54
N ASP A 356 -7.63 -6.95 42.47
CA ASP A 356 -6.29 -6.39 42.54
C ASP A 356 -5.83 -5.88 41.17
N ALA A 357 -5.14 -4.75 41.23
CA ALA A 357 -4.57 -4.01 40.14
C ALA A 357 -3.13 -4.46 39.88
N ASP A 358 -2.64 -4.25 38.67
CA ASP A 358 -1.24 -3.84 38.47
C ASP A 358 -1.15 -2.94 37.23
N GLY A 359 -0.96 -1.65 37.52
CA GLY A 359 -0.55 -0.64 36.57
C GLY A 359 0.95 -0.40 36.70
N ALA A 360 1.63 -0.20 35.58
CA ALA A 360 2.95 0.42 35.55
C ALA A 360 2.84 1.77 34.84
N ASN A 361 2.86 2.79 35.68
CA ASN A 361 2.94 4.22 35.42
C ASN A 361 4.32 4.58 34.83
N ARG A 362 4.40 5.48 33.84
CA ARG A 362 5.59 6.32 33.64
C ARG A 362 5.15 7.78 33.52
N LYS A 363 5.75 8.55 34.41
CA LYS A 363 5.51 9.94 34.74
C LYS A 363 6.04 10.89 33.67
N ASP A 364 5.37 12.03 33.62
CA ASP A 364 5.81 13.32 33.08
C ASP A 364 7.18 13.75 33.63
N ASP A 365 7.93 14.50 32.82
CA ASP A 365 8.59 15.74 33.24
C ASP A 365 8.93 16.63 32.02
N ASP A 366 8.43 17.86 32.13
CA ASP A 366 8.96 19.15 31.69
C ASP A 366 9.18 19.49 30.21
N THR A 367 8.21 20.28 29.73
CA THR A 367 8.35 21.35 28.75
C THR A 367 9.30 22.45 29.22
N ASP A 368 10.16 22.93 28.31
CA ASP A 368 10.68 24.30 28.35
C ASP A 368 10.53 24.95 26.96
N GLY A 369 9.92 26.13 26.95
CA GLY A 369 9.46 26.82 25.75
C GLY A 369 10.43 27.86 25.21
N ALA A 370 10.20 28.27 23.96
CA ALA A 370 10.48 29.62 23.49
C ALA A 370 9.66 29.94 22.24
N SER A 371 8.42 30.42 22.44
CA SER A 371 7.70 31.23 21.46
C SER A 371 8.15 32.68 21.60
N LYS A 372 8.60 33.31 20.50
CA LYS A 372 8.61 34.77 20.38
C LYS A 372 7.47 35.23 19.46
N LYS A 373 6.56 35.96 20.08
CA LYS A 373 5.52 36.85 19.54
C LYS A 373 6.06 37.77 18.43
N VAL A 374 5.21 38.14 17.47
CA VAL A 374 4.72 39.52 17.31
C VAL A 374 3.28 39.47 16.80
N GLY A 375 2.42 40.29 17.41
CA GLY A 375 0.99 40.36 17.15
C GLY A 375 0.57 41.40 16.10
N ASP A 376 -0.60 41.11 15.56
CA ASP A 376 -1.76 41.98 15.28
C ASP A 376 -1.61 43.52 15.36
N ALA A 377 -2.06 44.21 14.30
CA ALA A 377 -3.09 45.27 14.36
C ALA A 377 -3.33 45.91 12.98
N GLY A 378 -4.58 45.86 12.52
CA GLY A 378 -5.40 47.07 12.35
C GLY A 378 -5.14 48.06 11.20
N ASP A 379 -5.98 47.93 10.18
CA ASP A 379 -6.96 48.93 9.70
C ASP A 379 -6.62 50.05 8.68
N ALA A 380 -7.57 50.14 7.73
CA ALA A 380 -8.09 51.26 6.95
C ALA A 380 -7.20 52.19 6.08
N ASN A 381 -7.57 52.21 4.78
CA ASN A 381 -8.22 53.32 4.06
C ASN A 381 -7.51 53.83 2.79
N GLY A 382 -8.30 54.06 1.72
CA GLY A 382 -7.98 55.06 0.69
C GLY A 382 -7.93 54.62 -0.79
N LYS A 383 -9.08 54.74 -1.48
CA LYS A 383 -9.32 55.44 -2.78
C LYS A 383 -8.06 55.94 -3.53
N THR A 384 -7.89 55.89 -4.86
CA THR A 384 -8.78 56.11 -6.02
C THR A 384 -7.90 55.93 -7.28
N ALA A 385 -8.42 55.32 -8.34
CA ALA A 385 -8.71 55.93 -9.65
C ALA A 385 -7.64 55.72 -10.75
N ASP A 386 -8.19 55.29 -11.89
CA ASP A 386 -7.90 55.67 -13.28
C ASP A 386 -6.63 55.18 -14.01
N ASP A 387 -6.96 54.40 -15.04
CA ASP A 387 -6.74 54.71 -16.45
C ASP A 387 -5.70 53.94 -17.26
N SER A 388 -6.26 53.32 -18.32
CA SER A 388 -5.77 53.30 -19.71
C SER A 388 -4.55 52.42 -19.99
N GLU A 389 -4.70 51.33 -20.75
CA GLU A 389 -4.75 51.23 -22.22
C GLU A 389 -3.40 50.81 -22.81
N GLY A 390 -3.48 50.03 -23.90
CA GLY A 390 -2.43 49.93 -24.91
C GLY A 390 -1.48 48.75 -24.70
N GLN A 391 -1.80 47.56 -25.21
CA GLN A 391 -1.49 47.08 -26.56
C GLN A 391 0.01 46.81 -26.82
N GLU A 392 0.23 45.55 -27.26
CA GLU A 392 1.08 45.17 -28.40
C GLU A 392 2.60 45.47 -28.31
N ASN A 393 3.51 44.71 -28.88
CA ASN A 393 3.50 43.54 -29.73
C ASN A 393 4.95 43.03 -29.78
N THR A 394 5.11 41.80 -30.26
CA THR A 394 6.22 41.33 -31.12
C THR A 394 7.65 41.28 -30.56
N VAL A 395 8.21 40.09 -30.33
CA VAL A 395 8.86 39.16 -31.31
C VAL A 395 10.34 39.48 -31.52
N SER A 396 11.11 38.39 -31.61
CA SER A 396 12.40 38.24 -32.31
C SER A 396 13.65 38.68 -31.55
N LEU A 397 14.80 38.02 -31.65
CA LEU A 397 15.24 36.71 -32.12
C LEU A 397 16.74 36.67 -31.75
N ALA A 398 17.22 35.49 -31.41
CA ALA A 398 18.54 34.92 -31.69
C ALA A 398 19.79 35.84 -31.82
N SER A 399 20.83 35.50 -31.04
CA SER A 399 22.08 34.87 -31.55
C SER A 399 23.23 35.08 -30.57
N LYS A 400 23.79 34.00 -30.01
CA LYS A 400 25.09 33.39 -30.39
C LYS A 400 26.29 34.37 -30.42
N ARG A 401 27.26 34.14 -29.52
CA ARG A 401 28.70 33.80 -29.74
C ARG A 401 29.44 34.01 -28.41
N HIS A 402 30.04 32.98 -27.80
CA HIS A 402 31.40 32.43 -28.01
C HIS A 402 32.55 33.44 -27.78
N GLY A 403 33.47 33.07 -26.86
CA GLY A 403 34.78 33.71 -26.63
C GLY A 403 35.16 33.69 -25.13
N THR A 404 35.74 32.62 -24.58
CA THR A 404 37.19 32.34 -24.41
C THR A 404 37.92 33.19 -23.36
N LYS A 405 38.50 32.48 -22.36
CA LYS A 405 39.82 32.67 -21.69
C LYS A 405 40.09 34.04 -21.03
N SER A 406 40.82 34.20 -19.93
CA SER A 406 41.58 33.35 -19.01
C SER A 406 42.12 34.27 -17.90
N ASP A 407 42.49 33.67 -16.77
CA ASP A 407 43.53 34.05 -15.80
C ASP A 407 43.49 35.42 -15.08
N HIS A 408 43.30 35.36 -13.75
CA HIS A 408 44.10 36.16 -12.82
C HIS A 408 44.30 35.44 -11.48
N GLU A 409 45.55 35.41 -11.04
CA GLU A 409 46.06 34.79 -9.82
C GLU A 409 45.93 35.74 -8.59
N ASP A 410 45.62 35.11 -7.44
CA ASP A 410 46.16 35.32 -6.08
C ASP A 410 46.00 36.66 -5.30
N PRO A 411 46.22 36.70 -3.95
CA PRO A 411 46.22 35.65 -2.91
C PRO A 411 45.56 36.08 -1.55
N HIS A 412 45.66 35.18 -0.56
CA HIS A 412 45.62 35.36 0.91
C HIS A 412 44.34 35.05 1.70
N GLY A 413 44.48 34.20 2.72
CA GLY A 413 43.61 34.20 3.90
C GLY A 413 43.50 32.86 4.62
N GLU A 414 44.29 32.69 5.68
CA GLU A 414 44.40 31.53 6.56
C GLU A 414 43.08 31.10 7.26
N GLY A 415 42.99 29.81 7.63
CA GLY A 415 42.64 29.46 9.01
C GLY A 415 41.43 28.54 9.28
N LYS A 416 41.78 27.32 9.76
CA LYS A 416 41.11 26.53 10.81
C LYS A 416 39.94 25.58 10.45
N SER A 417 40.29 24.28 10.40
CA SER A 417 39.82 23.23 11.34
C SER A 417 38.33 23.19 11.73
N ASN A 418 37.61 22.16 11.26
CA ASN A 418 36.88 21.26 12.17
C ASN A 418 36.50 19.91 11.53
N ARG A 419 36.57 18.85 12.36
CA ARG A 419 36.25 17.44 12.07
C ARG A 419 34.74 17.22 11.89
N PRO A 420 34.33 16.11 11.22
CA PRO A 420 32.93 15.77 11.02
C PRO A 420 32.33 15.06 12.24
N VAL A 421 31.09 15.42 12.58
CA VAL A 421 30.24 14.69 13.54
C VAL A 421 29.46 13.63 12.78
N GLY A 422 29.44 12.42 13.34
CA GLY A 422 29.04 11.17 12.72
C GLY A 422 27.55 11.05 12.36
N GLY A 423 27.30 10.23 11.33
CA GLY A 423 25.98 9.71 11.01
C GLY A 423 25.59 8.62 11.99
N HIS A 424 24.31 8.62 12.37
CA HIS A 424 23.64 7.47 12.97
C HIS A 424 22.97 6.68 11.86
N ASP A 425 23.42 5.43 11.71
CA ASP A 425 22.68 4.36 11.06
C ASP A 425 21.47 3.98 11.93
N ILE A 426 20.31 3.81 11.31
CA ILE A 426 19.14 3.16 11.91
C ILE A 426 18.94 1.87 11.12
N SER A 427 19.51 0.80 11.64
CA SER A 427 19.02 -0.57 11.49
C SER A 427 18.62 -1.05 12.88
N ASP A 428 17.78 -2.07 12.93
CA ASP A 428 17.36 -2.83 14.12
C ASP A 428 15.92 -2.51 14.54
N ASP A 429 14.97 -3.22 13.91
CA ASP A 429 13.70 -3.62 14.51
C ASP A 429 13.04 -4.70 13.63
N GLU A 430 13.69 -5.87 13.50
CA GLU A 430 13.05 -7.10 12.99
C GLU A 430 13.52 -8.38 13.72
N GLU A 431 14.09 -8.25 14.93
CA GLU A 431 14.76 -9.36 15.62
C GLU A 431 13.97 -9.97 16.81
N GLN A 432 12.67 -9.68 16.99
CA GLN A 432 11.93 -10.14 18.18
C GLN A 432 10.69 -11.00 17.94
N SER A 433 10.57 -11.73 16.81
CA SER A 433 9.41 -12.61 16.59
C SER A 433 9.69 -14.11 16.48
N VAL A 434 10.94 -14.58 16.54
CA VAL A 434 11.27 -16.01 16.34
C VAL A 434 11.68 -16.74 17.62
N GLU A 435 12.01 -16.03 18.71
CA GLU A 435 12.59 -16.68 19.91
C GLU A 435 11.58 -17.14 20.99
N ASN A 436 10.30 -16.80 20.87
CA ASN A 436 9.31 -17.10 21.93
C ASN A 436 8.44 -18.36 21.74
N LYS A 437 8.90 -19.36 20.96
CA LYS A 437 8.16 -20.64 20.79
C LYS A 437 8.94 -21.94 21.06
N LYS A 438 10.13 -21.90 21.66
CA LYS A 438 10.87 -23.15 22.02
C LYS A 438 11.17 -23.36 23.51
N ALA A 439 10.74 -22.48 24.41
CA ALA A 439 10.89 -22.68 25.85
C ALA A 439 9.53 -22.98 26.53
N LYS A 440 8.92 -24.13 26.21
CA LYS A 440 7.81 -24.72 26.99
C LYS A 440 7.55 -26.19 26.67
N ILE A 441 8.60 -26.99 26.53
CA ILE A 441 8.58 -28.44 26.70
C ILE A 441 9.91 -28.80 27.35
N ASN A 442 9.88 -29.53 28.47
CA ASN A 442 10.95 -29.84 29.43
C ASN A 442 11.22 -28.78 30.50
N THR A 443 10.28 -28.62 31.44
CA THR A 443 10.53 -28.95 32.85
C THR A 443 9.22 -29.25 33.54
#